data_AF-A0A8H5LXG5-F1
#
_entry.id   AF-A0A8H5LXG5-F1
#
_cell.length_a   1.000
_cell.length_b   1.000
_cell.length_c   1.000
_cell.angle_alpha   90.00
_cell.angle_beta   90.00
_cell.angle_gamma   90.00
#
_symmetry.space_group_name_H-M   'P 1'
#
loop_
_entity.id
_entity.type
_entity.pdbx_description
1 polymer ?
#
loop_
_entity_poly.entity_id
_entity_poly.type
_entity_poly.pdbx_seq_one_letter_code
_entity_poly.pdbx_strand_id
1 'polypeptide(L)'
;MSLAMGKALQDLNDTDDYLSTLQPPDFLTVLWCFFELDRASQGQKAPKRMQLEAVIAVESGKDATVRAACGSGKTIAMVLIVLLNLEAVVIMLSPLKLIQENLA
;
A
#
# COMPACT_ATOMS: atom_id res chain seq x y z
N MET A 1 0.77 -3.54 17.74
CA MET A 1 1.28 -4.15 16.49
C MET A 1 0.57 -5.49 16.34
N SER A 2 -0.26 -5.65 15.29
CA SER A 2 -1.03 -6.89 15.11
C SER A 2 -0.13 -8.06 14.71
N LEU A 3 -0.60 -9.29 14.98
CA LEU A 3 0.08 -10.52 14.55
C LEU A 3 0.20 -10.59 13.02
N ALA A 4 -0.76 -10.01 12.30
CA ALA A 4 -0.79 -9.94 10.84
C ALA A 4 0.31 -9.02 10.28
N MET A 5 0.55 -7.87 10.92
CA MET A 5 1.63 -6.95 10.57
C MET A 5 3.00 -7.58 10.78
N GLY A 6 3.23 -8.22 11.94
CA GLY A 6 4.51 -8.86 12.25
C GLY A 6 4.87 -9.96 11.25
N LYS A 7 3.89 -10.83 10.92
CA LYS A 7 4.09 -11.88 9.91
C LYS A 7 4.37 -11.32 8.53
N ALA A 8 3.62 -10.30 8.09
CA ALA A 8 3.80 -9.74 6.75
C ALA A 8 5.14 -8.99 6.58
N LEU A 9 5.65 -8.35 7.63
CA LEU A 9 7.01 -7.78 7.62
C LEU A 9 8.07 -8.89 7.50
N GLN A 10 7.87 -10.00 8.22
CA GLN A 10 8.75 -11.15 8.13
C GLN A 10 8.69 -11.79 6.73
N ASP A 11 7.50 -11.96 6.14
CA ASP A 11 7.33 -12.52 4.80
C ASP A 11 8.05 -11.68 3.72
N LEU A 12 8.05 -10.34 3.84
CA LEU A 12 8.79 -9.43 2.95
C LEU A 12 10.31 -9.55 3.09
N ASN A 13 10.79 -9.88 4.28
CA ASN A 13 12.20 -10.09 4.55
C ASN A 13 12.65 -11.47 4.06
N ASP A 14 11.88 -12.51 4.36
CA ASP A 14 12.27 -13.91 4.17
C ASP A 14 12.12 -14.38 2.71
N THR A 15 11.13 -13.87 1.98
CA THR A 15 10.84 -14.34 0.61
C THR A 15 11.67 -13.62 -0.45
N ASP A 16 11.95 -12.34 -0.23
CA ASP A 16 12.38 -11.43 -1.30
C ASP A 16 13.62 -10.61 -0.95
N ASP A 17 14.10 -10.69 0.30
CA ASP A 17 15.12 -9.79 0.86
C ASP A 17 14.80 -8.31 0.58
N TYR A 18 13.50 -7.99 0.47
CA TYR A 18 13.06 -6.70 -0.08
C TYR A 18 13.45 -5.56 0.83
N LEU A 19 13.33 -5.75 2.15
CA LEU A 19 13.60 -4.71 3.14
C LEU A 19 15.07 -4.26 3.16
N SER A 20 16.02 -5.15 2.83
CA SER A 20 17.45 -4.80 2.80
C SER A 20 17.83 -3.97 1.56
N THR A 21 17.01 -4.00 0.51
CA THR A 21 17.21 -3.20 -0.71
C THR A 21 16.77 -1.74 -0.57
N LEU A 22 16.01 -1.42 0.48
CA LEU A 22 15.40 -0.11 0.66
C LEU A 22 16.40 0.90 1.22
N GLN A 23 16.32 2.13 0.72
CA GLN A 23 17.01 3.25 1.34
C GLN A 23 16.30 3.66 2.65
N PRO A 24 16.99 4.32 3.59
CA PRO A 24 16.39 4.77 4.85
C PRO A 24 15.05 5.52 4.71
N PRO A 25 14.84 6.47 3.78
CA PRO A 25 13.55 7.12 3.62
C PRO A 25 12.46 6.15 3.14
N ASP A 26 12.77 5.26 2.21
CA ASP A 26 11.82 4.28 1.68
C ASP A 26 11.41 3.27 2.76
N PHE A 27 12.36 2.88 3.61
CA PHE A 27 12.09 2.00 4.75
C PHE A 27 11.11 2.64 5.75
N LEU A 28 11.28 3.94 6.04
CA LEU A 28 10.31 4.67 6.88
C LEU A 28 8.93 4.73 6.23
N THR A 29 8.86 5.00 4.92
CA THR A 29 7.59 4.99 4.18
C THR A 29 6.90 3.62 4.27
N VAL A 30 7.65 2.53 4.16
CA VAL A 30 7.11 1.17 4.34
C VAL A 30 6.55 0.99 5.76
N LEU A 31 7.29 1.36 6.79
CA LEU A 31 6.80 1.26 8.17
C LEU A 31 5.51 2.05 8.40
N TRP A 32 5.43 3.27 7.86
CA TRP A 32 4.21 4.07 7.92
C TRP A 32 3.04 3.45 7.16
N CYS A 33 3.29 2.86 5.98
CA CYS A 33 2.26 2.12 5.25
C CYS A 33 1.68 0.97 6.08
N PHE A 34 2.55 0.21 6.75
CA PHE A 34 2.11 -0.87 7.62
C PHE A 34 1.30 -0.33 8.80
N PHE A 35 1.80 0.69 9.49
CA PHE A 35 1.12 1.29 10.63
C PHE A 35 -0.26 1.84 10.27
N GLU A 36 -0.35 2.65 9.22
CA GLU A 36 -1.62 3.26 8.81
C GLU A 36 -2.62 2.24 8.29
N LEU A 37 -2.18 1.23 7.53
CA LEU A 37 -3.09 0.19 7.08
C LEU A 37 -3.54 -0.72 8.22
N ASP A 38 -2.66 -1.09 9.13
CA ASP A 38 -3.01 -1.85 10.34
C ASP A 38 -4.06 -1.08 11.15
N ARG A 39 -3.85 0.22 11.37
CA ARG A 39 -4.78 1.11 12.06
C ARG A 39 -6.13 1.20 11.32
N ALA A 40 -6.12 1.50 10.02
CA ALA A 40 -7.32 1.68 9.23
C ALA A 40 -8.12 0.37 9.03
N SER A 41 -7.44 -0.77 9.04
CA SER A 41 -8.06 -2.09 8.88
C SER A 41 -8.30 -2.83 10.19
N GLN A 42 -8.03 -2.21 11.34
CA GLN A 42 -8.12 -2.84 12.67
C GLN A 42 -7.33 -4.16 12.74
N GLY A 43 -6.13 -4.17 12.16
CA GLY A 43 -5.21 -5.31 12.15
C GLY A 43 -5.57 -6.44 11.18
N GLN A 44 -6.52 -6.23 10.26
CA GLN A 44 -6.97 -7.26 9.33
C GLN A 44 -6.16 -7.31 8.04
N LYS A 45 -5.45 -6.24 7.68
CA LYS A 45 -4.72 -6.12 6.41
C LYS A 45 -3.28 -5.70 6.62
N ALA A 46 -2.42 -6.18 5.74
CA ALA A 46 -1.03 -5.77 5.62
C ALA A 46 -0.72 -5.43 4.15
N PRO A 47 0.14 -4.43 3.89
CA PRO A 47 0.50 -4.06 2.54
C PRO A 47 1.38 -5.13 1.89
N LYS A 48 1.19 -5.35 0.58
CA LYS A 48 2.00 -6.24 -0.25
C LYS A 48 3.11 -5.45 -0.93
N ARG A 49 4.20 -6.13 -1.30
CA ARG A 49 5.35 -5.54 -2.00
C ARG A 49 4.97 -4.60 -3.15
N MET A 50 4.18 -5.07 -4.11
CA MET A 50 3.73 -4.24 -5.25
C MET A 50 3.03 -2.94 -4.83
N GLN A 51 2.28 -2.96 -3.72
CA GLN A 51 1.60 -1.77 -3.20
C GLN A 51 2.60 -0.80 -2.59
N LEU A 52 3.61 -1.32 -1.87
CA LEU A 52 4.70 -0.54 -1.29
C LEU A 52 5.58 0.09 -2.37
N GLU A 53 5.93 -0.65 -3.42
CA GLU A 53 6.71 -0.14 -4.55
C GLU A 53 5.98 1.03 -5.25
N ALA A 54 4.66 0.91 -5.43
CA ALA A 54 3.85 1.99 -5.99
C ALA A 54 3.84 3.23 -5.09
N VAL A 55 3.69 3.05 -3.77
CA VAL A 55 3.68 4.14 -2.80
C VAL A 55 5.04 4.83 -2.75
N ILE A 56 6.14 4.08 -2.66
CA ILE A 56 7.51 4.64 -2.64
C ILE A 56 7.77 5.49 -3.89
N ALA A 57 7.35 5.02 -5.07
CA ALA A 57 7.49 5.78 -6.31
C ALA A 57 6.75 7.13 -6.23
N VAL A 58 5.50 7.12 -5.76
CA VAL A 58 4.67 8.33 -5.64
C VAL A 58 5.23 9.29 -4.58
N GLU A 59 5.61 8.79 -3.40
CA GLU A 59 6.22 9.59 -2.32
C GLU A 59 7.57 10.19 -2.74
N SER A 60 8.27 9.54 -3.68
CA SER A 60 9.49 10.07 -4.31
C SER A 60 9.22 11.13 -5.39
N GLY A 61 7.97 11.56 -5.57
CA GLY A 61 7.56 12.52 -6.60
C GLY A 61 7.60 11.95 -8.02
N LYS A 62 7.50 10.63 -8.19
CA LYS A 62 7.51 9.96 -9.50
C LYS A 62 6.13 9.44 -9.87
N ASP A 63 5.83 9.47 -11.17
CA ASP A 63 4.65 8.79 -11.71
C ASP A 63 4.86 7.27 -11.71
N ALA A 64 3.84 6.52 -11.29
CA ALA A 64 3.88 5.07 -11.20
C ALA A 64 2.78 4.41 -12.03
N THR A 65 3.14 3.40 -12.84
CA THR A 65 2.19 2.54 -13.54
C THR A 65 2.26 1.12 -12.98
N VAL A 66 1.17 0.69 -12.36
CA VAL A 66 1.09 -0.64 -11.73
C VAL A 66 0.28 -1.59 -12.63
N ARG A 67 0.92 -2.67 -13.09
CA ARG A 67 0.23 -3.77 -13.80
C ARG A 67 -0.03 -4.92 -12.84
N ALA A 68 -1.29 -5.18 -12.52
CA ALA A 68 -1.66 -6.28 -11.64
C ALA A 68 -3.05 -6.85 -11.96
N ALA A 69 -3.22 -8.16 -11.77
CA ALA A 69 -4.47 -8.88 -11.99
C ALA A 69 -5.62 -8.40 -11.07
N CYS A 70 -6.85 -8.77 -11.39
CA CYS A 70 -8.00 -8.57 -10.48
C CYS A 70 -7.75 -9.25 -9.13
N GLY A 71 -8.22 -8.65 -8.03
CA GLY A 71 -7.99 -9.18 -6.67
C GLY A 71 -6.58 -9.00 -6.10
N SER A 72 -5.61 -8.48 -6.85
CA SER A 72 -4.23 -8.27 -6.37
C SER A 72 -4.11 -7.21 -5.27
N GLY A 73 -5.15 -6.39 -5.07
CA GLY A 73 -5.17 -5.30 -4.09
C GLY A 73 -4.70 -3.95 -4.63
N LYS A 74 -4.91 -3.66 -5.92
CA LYS A 74 -4.62 -2.35 -6.54
C LYS A 74 -5.23 -1.17 -5.76
N THR A 75 -6.47 -1.34 -5.30
CA THR A 75 -7.18 -0.31 -4.52
C THR A 75 -6.46 0.00 -3.22
N ILE A 76 -5.85 -0.99 -2.56
CA ILE A 76 -5.08 -0.75 -1.33
C ILE A 76 -3.85 0.11 -1.63
N ALA A 77 -3.16 -0.10 -2.76
CA ALA A 77 -2.05 0.77 -3.16
C ALA A 77 -2.48 2.24 -3.28
N MET A 78 -3.66 2.50 -3.86
CA MET A 78 -4.20 3.86 -3.97
C MET A 78 -4.60 4.43 -2.60
N VAL A 79 -5.20 3.61 -1.73
CA VAL A 79 -5.61 4.03 -0.36
C VAL A 79 -4.40 4.34 0.51
N LEU A 80 -3.30 3.60 0.39
CA LEU A 80 -2.07 3.86 1.16
C LEU A 80 -1.52 5.27 0.89
N ILE A 81 -1.56 5.74 -0.35
CA ILE A 81 -1.13 7.11 -0.71
C ILE A 81 -1.96 8.16 0.04
N VAL A 82 -3.28 7.94 0.14
CA VAL A 82 -4.20 8.81 0.89
C VAL A 82 -3.91 8.78 2.39
N LEU A 83 -3.64 7.59 2.94
CA LEU A 83 -3.40 7.41 4.38
C LEU A 83 -2.09 8.06 4.84
N LEU A 84 -1.07 8.10 3.99
CA LEU A 84 0.20 8.77 4.30
C LEU A 84 0.11 10.30 4.21
N ASN A 85 -0.77 10.82 3.35
CA ASN A 85 -0.86 12.24 3.05
C ASN A 85 -2.23 12.81 3.43
N LEU A 86 -2.53 12.90 4.73
CA LEU A 86 -3.84 13.36 5.22
C LEU A 86 -4.18 14.81 4.85
N GLU A 87 -3.18 15.63 4.53
CA GLU A 87 -3.36 17.02 4.09
C GLU A 87 -3.49 17.15 2.57
N ALA A 88 -3.23 16.08 1.80
CA ALA A 88 -3.29 16.11 0.35
C ALA A 88 -4.72 15.87 -0.17
N VAL A 89 -5.05 16.55 -1.27
CA VAL A 89 -6.26 16.26 -2.04
C VAL A 89 -5.93 15.18 -3.06
N VAL A 90 -6.50 13.98 -2.87
CA VAL A 90 -6.32 12.85 -3.79
C VAL A 90 -7.55 12.70 -4.68
N ILE A 91 -7.33 12.80 -6.00
CA ILE A 91 -8.37 12.58 -7.01
C ILE A 91 -8.25 11.15 -7.52
N MET A 92 -9.20 10.29 -7.15
CA MET A 92 -9.26 8.91 -7.64
C MET A 92 -10.23 8.82 -8.81
N LEU A 93 -9.70 8.49 -9.99
CA LEU A 93 -10.50 8.27 -11.20
C LEU A 93 -10.72 6.77 -11.39
N SER A 94 -11.99 6.36 -11.47
CA SER A 94 -12.38 4.98 -11.74
C SER A 94 -13.54 4.94 -12.73
N PRO A 95 -13.59 3.99 -13.67
CA PRO A 95 -14.75 3.79 -14.52
C PRO A 95 -16.01 3.54 -13.69
N LEU A 96 -17.08 4.30 -13.95
CA LEU A 96 -18.34 4.31 -13.20
C LEU A 96 -18.95 2.90 -13.00
N LYS A 97 -18.81 2.02 -13.99
CA LYS A 97 -19.36 0.67 -13.98
C LYS A 97 -18.87 -0.17 -12.78
N LEU A 98 -17.63 0.05 -12.33
CA LEU A 98 -17.04 -0.69 -11.20
C LEU A 98 -17.57 -0.23 -9.83
N ILE A 99 -18.05 1.02 -9.74
CA ILE A 99 -18.64 1.57 -8.50
C ILE A 99 -20.09 1.08 -8.36
N GLN A 100 -20.82 1.02 -9.47
CA GLN A 100 -22.23 0.62 -9.48
C GLN A 100 -22.47 -0.85 -9.10
N GLU A 101 -21.52 -1.76 -9.39
CA GLU A 101 -21.63 -3.18 -9.03
C GLU A 101 -21.46 -3.45 -7.51
N ASN A 102 -20.87 -2.53 -6.74
CA ASN A 102 -20.66 -2.67 -5.29
C ASN A 102 -21.73 -1.94 -4.43
N LEU A 103 -22.75 -1.36 -5.07
CA LEU A 103 -23.88 -0.69 -4.42
C LEU A 103 -25.16 -1.54 -4.45
N ALA A 104 -25.08 -2.79 -4.93
CA ALA A 104 -26.17 -3.76 -4.99
C ALA A 104 -26.06 -4.80 -3.86
#